data_AF-A0A7K8GAB9-F1
#
_entry.id   AF-A0A7K8GAB9-F1
#
_cell.length_a   1.000
_cell.length_b   1.000
_cell.length_c   1.000
_cell.angle_alpha   90.00
_cell.angle_beta   90.00
_cell.angle_gamma   90.00
#
_symmetry.space_group_name_H-M   'P 1'
#
loop_
_entity.id
_entity.type
_entity.pdbx_description
1 polymer ?
#
loop_
_entity_poly.entity_id
_entity_poly.type
_entity_poly.pdbx_seq_one_letter_code
_entity_poly.pdbx_strand_id
1 'polypeptide(L)' 'PGKCRARAPFLVLLVVSAPGDFAARDAVRRTWGNESAVPGPEVLRLFLLGVHPVFGAELRPELQEEDELHGDLL' A
#
# COMPACT_ATOMS: atom_id res chain seq x y z
N PRO A 1 6.32 9.39 -2.94
CA PRO A 1 6.03 10.22 -4.14
C PRO A 1 6.95 9.88 -5.34
N GLY A 2 6.50 8.98 -6.22
CA GLY A 2 7.28 8.53 -7.38
C GLY A 2 6.64 7.39 -8.17
N LYS A 3 5.75 6.61 -7.54
CA LYS A 3 5.11 5.45 -8.18
C LYS A 3 4.35 5.76 -9.47
N CYS A 4 3.78 6.97 -9.62
CA CYS A 4 3.09 7.39 -10.84
C CYS A 4 3.96 8.17 -11.84
N ARG A 5 5.23 8.48 -11.53
CA ARG A 5 6.08 9.29 -12.43
C ARG A 5 6.73 8.47 -13.55
N ALA A 6 7.11 7.23 -13.24
CA ALA A 6 7.76 6.33 -14.21
C ALA A 6 6.76 5.37 -14.89
N ARG A 7 5.50 5.40 -14.45
CA ARG A 7 4.45 4.43 -14.75
C ARG A 7 3.21 5.21 -15.13
N ALA A 8 2.58 4.87 -16.25
CA ALA A 8 1.32 5.47 -16.68
C ALA A 8 0.22 4.42 -16.44
N PRO A 9 -0.21 4.22 -15.17
CA PRO A 9 -1.05 3.09 -14.82
C PRO A 9 -2.39 3.16 -15.54
N PHE A 10 -2.82 2.02 -16.07
CA PHE A 10 -4.17 1.83 -16.59
C PHE A 10 -5.21 1.87 -15.47
N LEU A 11 -4.87 1.32 -14.30
CA LEU A 11 -5.72 1.26 -13.12
C LEU A 11 -4.92 1.58 -11.86
N VAL A 12 -5.49 2.44 -11.01
CA VAL A 12 -4.98 2.70 -9.67
C VAL A 12 -5.96 2.12 -8.64
N LEU A 13 -5.49 1.17 -7.86
CA LEU A 13 -6.20 0.60 -6.71
C LEU A 13 -5.81 1.40 -5.47
N LEU A 14 -6.77 2.18 -4.96
CA LEU A 14 -6.59 2.99 -3.76
C LEU A 14 -7.35 2.33 -2.61
N VAL A 15 -6.60 1.72 -1.68
CA VAL A 15 -7.15 0.83 -0.66
C VAL A 15 -7.03 1.49 0.72
N VAL A 16 -8.15 1.74 1.38
CA VAL A 16 -8.14 2.29 2.74
C VAL A 16 -7.90 1.14 3.74
N SER A 17 -6.96 1.31 4.66
CA SER A 17 -6.73 0.35 5.75
C SER A 17 -6.36 1.06 7.05
N ALA A 18 -6.63 0.44 8.21
CA ALA A 18 -6.17 1.00 9.47
C ALA A 18 -4.65 0.81 9.62
N PRO A 19 -3.93 1.70 10.32
CA PRO A 19 -2.49 1.60 10.49
C PRO A 19 -2.02 0.24 11.05
N GLY A 20 -2.80 -0.35 11.97
CA GLY A 20 -2.50 -1.66 12.55
C GLY A 20 -2.79 -2.89 11.67
N ASP A 21 -3.43 -2.72 10.50
CA ASP A 21 -3.90 -3.84 9.67
C ASP A 21 -2.83 -4.37 8.70
N PHE A 22 -1.60 -4.61 9.18
CA PHE A 22 -0.48 -5.09 8.36
C PHE A 22 -0.79 -6.39 7.61
N ALA A 23 -1.40 -7.36 8.30
CA ALA A 23 -1.77 -8.64 7.70
C ALA A 23 -2.82 -8.50 6.60
N ALA A 24 -3.77 -7.56 6.74
CA ALA A 24 -4.75 -7.29 5.71
C ALA A 24 -4.08 -6.68 4.47
N ARG A 25 -3.17 -5.71 4.66
CA ARG A 25 -2.38 -5.16 3.56
C ARG A 25 -1.59 -6.24 2.84
N ASP A 26 -0.83 -7.08 3.55
CA ASP A 26 -0.07 -8.21 2.97
C ASP A 26 -0.97 -9.18 2.20
N ALA A 27 -2.14 -9.54 2.74
CA ALA A 27 -3.10 -10.37 2.04
C ALA A 27 -3.59 -9.73 0.73
N VAL A 28 -3.91 -8.42 0.74
CA VAL A 28 -4.22 -7.67 -0.48
C VAL A 28 -3.03 -7.71 -1.45
N ARG A 29 -1.79 -7.58 -0.96
CA ARG A 29 -0.60 -7.61 -1.82
C ARG A 29 -0.44 -8.91 -2.59
N ARG A 30 -0.76 -10.04 -1.93
CA ARG A 30 -0.60 -11.40 -2.46
C ARG A 30 -1.80 -11.90 -3.26
N THR A 31 -2.93 -11.20 -3.19
CA THR A 31 -4.19 -11.63 -3.82
C THR A 31 -4.63 -10.63 -4.89
N TRP A 32 -5.83 -10.08 -4.78
CA TRP A 32 -6.47 -9.25 -5.80
C TRP A 32 -5.74 -7.92 -6.04
N GLY A 33 -4.91 -7.46 -5.09
CA GLY A 33 -4.14 -6.23 -5.23
C GLY A 33 -2.77 -6.43 -5.89
N ASN A 34 -2.40 -7.65 -6.30
CA ASN A 34 -1.09 -7.92 -6.91
C ASN A 34 -0.96 -7.19 -8.27
N GLU A 35 0.01 -6.27 -8.36
CA GLU A 35 0.24 -5.43 -9.55
C GLU A 35 0.65 -6.23 -10.80
N SER A 36 1.13 -7.47 -10.62
CA SER A 36 1.54 -8.38 -11.70
C SER A 36 0.49 -9.45 -12.01
N ALA A 37 -0.71 -9.39 -11.42
CA ALA A 37 -1.73 -10.43 -11.59
C ALA A 37 -2.31 -10.47 -13.02
N VAL A 38 -2.26 -9.36 -13.75
CA VAL A 38 -2.79 -9.25 -15.11
C VAL A 38 -1.66 -8.86 -16.07
N PRO A 39 -1.32 -9.70 -17.06
CA PRO A 39 -0.32 -9.34 -18.07
C PRO A 39 -0.80 -8.20 -18.98
N GLY A 40 0.06 -7.20 -19.21
CA GLY A 40 -0.18 -6.12 -20.17
C GLY A 40 -0.50 -4.77 -19.52
N PRO A 41 -1.72 -4.56 -18.97
CA PRO A 41 -2.08 -3.31 -18.31
C PRO A 41 -1.24 -3.07 -17.06
N GLU A 42 -0.76 -1.84 -16.92
CA GLU A 42 -0.04 -1.42 -15.73
C GLU A 42 -1.02 -1.12 -14.59
N VAL A 43 -1.07 -1.98 -13.58
CA VAL A 43 -1.87 -1.77 -12.35
C VAL A 43 -0.95 -1.24 -11.26
N LEU A 44 -1.42 -0.21 -10.54
CA LEU A 44 -0.74 0.37 -9.39
C LEU A 44 -1.62 0.22 -8.14
N ARG A 45 -1.06 -0.25 -7.03
CA ARG A 45 -1.73 -0.31 -5.74
C ARG A 45 -1.10 0.67 -4.75
N LEU A 46 -1.95 1.41 -4.05
CA LEU A 46 -1.57 2.29 -2.95
C LEU A 46 -2.52 2.08 -1.77
N PHE A 47 -1.98 2.06 -0.55
CA PHE A 47 -2.77 2.04 0.68
C PHE A 47 -2.87 3.45 1.26
N LEU A 48 -4.08 3.89 1.55
CA LEU A 48 -4.34 5.12 2.30
C LEU A 48 -4.47 4.79 3.78
N LEU A 49 -3.60 5.38 4.58
CA LEU A 49 -3.61 5.24 6.02
C LEU A 49 -4.07 6.53 6.70
N GLY A 50 -4.80 6.38 7.80
CA GLY A 50 -5.01 7.44 8.77
C GLY A 50 -3.94 7.42 9.87
N VAL A 51 -4.16 8.21 10.91
CA VAL A 51 -3.40 8.08 12.17
C VAL A 51 -4.22 7.24 13.13
N HIS A 52 -3.59 6.24 13.76
CA HIS A 52 -4.28 5.45 14.77
C HIS A 52 -4.54 6.33 16.02
N PRO A 53 -5.77 6.38 16.55
CA PRO A 53 -6.16 7.36 17.57
C PRO A 53 -5.45 7.17 18.92
N VAL A 54 -5.02 5.95 19.23
CA VAL A 54 -4.34 5.59 20.48
C VAL A 54 -2.87 5.27 20.23
N PHE A 55 -2.62 4.21 19.46
CA PHE A 55 -1.27 3.67 19.19
C PHE A 55 -0.50 4.32 18.03
N GLY A 56 -0.75 5.59 17.71
CA GLY A 56 -0.18 6.23 16.52
C GLY A 56 1.35 6.45 16.58
N ALA A 57 1.92 6.58 17.77
CA ALA A 57 3.36 6.74 17.95
C ALA A 57 4.07 5.38 17.96
N GLU A 58 3.43 4.40 18.58
CA GLU A 58 3.88 3.03 18.74
C GLU A 58 3.96 2.31 17.41
N LEU A 59 2.97 2.50 16.52
CA LEU A 59 2.94 1.86 15.20
C LEU A 59 3.84 2.52 14.15
N ARG A 60 4.44 3.68 14.47
CA ARG A 60 5.20 4.47 13.49
C ARG A 60 6.45 3.74 12.97
N PRO A 61 7.28 3.09 13.82
CA PRO A 61 8.45 2.36 13.33
C PRO A 61 8.09 1.22 12.38
N GLU A 62 7.05 0.45 12.69
CA GLU A 62 6.61 -0.69 11.87
C GLU A 62 6.01 -0.23 10.54
N LEU A 63 5.28 0.89 10.54
CA LEU A 63 4.77 1.49 9.30
C LEU A 63 5.90 2.05 8.43
N GLN A 64 6.96 2.58 9.03
CA GLN A 64 8.14 3.04 8.29
C GLN A 64 8.86 1.85 7.66
N GLU A 65 9.06 0.77 8.39
CA GLU A 65 9.65 -0.46 7.86
C GLU A 65 8.79 -1.05 6.71
N GLU A 66 7.47 -1.04 6.86
CA GLU A 66 6.55 -1.48 5.80
C GLU A 66 6.65 -0.59 4.54
N ASP A 67 6.70 0.74 4.70
CA ASP A 67 6.83 1.66 3.57
C ASP A 67 8.19 1.56 2.90
N GLU A 68 9.27 1.35 3.65
CA GLU A 68 10.60 1.10 3.07
C GLU A 68 10.62 -0.18 2.23
N LEU A 69 9.93 -1.23 2.68
CA LEU A 69 9.87 -2.51 1.98
C LEU A 69 8.97 -2.48 0.73
N HIS A 70 7.84 -1.78 0.78
CA HIS A 70 6.81 -1.84 -0.27
C HIS A 70 6.57 -0.53 -1.03
N GLY A 71 6.85 0.62 -0.40
CA GLY A 71 6.68 1.97 -0.94
C GLY A 71 5.27 2.27 -1.43
N ASP A 72 4.27 1.57 -0.89
CA ASP A 72 2.86 1.70 -1.28
C ASP A 72 1.99 2.37 -0.22
N LEU A 73 2.55 2.95 0.84
CA LEU A 73 1.78 3.65 1.88
C LEU A 73 1.65 5.15 1.56
N LEU A 74 0.47 5.71 1.84
CA LEU A 74 0.14 7.14 1.77
C LEU A 74 -0.41 7.64 3.10
#